data_AF-A0A671S7K7-F1
#
_entry.id   AF-A0A671S7K7-F1
#
_cell.length_a   1.000
_cell.length_b   1.000
_cell.length_c   1.000
_cell.angle_alpha   90.00
_cell.angle_beta   90.00
_cell.angle_gamma   90.00
#
_symmetry.space_group_name_H-M   'P 1'
#
loop_
_entity.id
_entity.type
_entity.pdbx_description
1 polymer ?
#
loop_
_entity_poly.entity_id
_entity_poly.type
_entity_poly.pdbx_seq_one_letter_code
_entity_poly.pdbx_strand_id
1 'polypeptide(L)'
;MAAIPTKPSGQPGKMKKDESLLGKLGGTLVRKKKIKEVSDLQEHGKNAINAPLLHTDPELLPEDTLLEENAERTILDPTSREDLNFKDLQKVLIDWINSELEEDRIIVKDLEEDLYDGQVLQKLFEKLSGHKLNVAEVTQSEIGQKQKLQTVLEAVNGVLRPLDWNTEWSVDSIHSKNLVSIVYLLLALAIYYAAPIRLPERVSIRVIVVKKKEGILQTAHVTKQLTSTTTEMMIGRSERDAFDTLLDHAPDKLNVVKMSLITFVNKHLNKLNLEVTELESQV
;
A
#
# COMPACT_ATOMS: atom_id res chain seq x y z
N MET A 1 -10.71 -106.44 19.24
CA MET A 1 -11.82 -105.47 19.21
C MET A 1 -11.27 -104.21 18.53
N ALA A 2 -11.23 -104.08 17.21
CA ALA A 2 -12.33 -103.94 16.24
C ALA A 2 -13.26 -102.77 16.59
N ALA A 3 -13.13 -101.64 15.87
CA ALA A 3 -14.18 -101.07 14.99
C ALA A 3 -13.91 -99.59 14.67
N ILE A 4 -13.86 -99.28 13.38
CA ILE A 4 -14.35 -98.00 12.82
C ILE A 4 -15.87 -98.07 12.81
N PRO A 5 -16.59 -96.96 13.06
CA PRO A 5 -17.63 -96.55 12.12
C PRO A 5 -17.60 -95.03 11.84
N THR A 6 -17.54 -94.58 10.58
CA THR A 6 -18.67 -94.16 9.70
C THR A 6 -19.45 -92.90 10.12
N LYS A 7 -19.48 -91.92 9.22
CA LYS A 7 -20.41 -90.77 9.18
C LYS A 7 -21.88 -91.23 9.16
N PRO A 8 -22.81 -90.33 9.52
CA PRO A 8 -23.89 -90.07 8.57
C PRO A 8 -24.22 -88.58 8.35
N SER A 9 -24.89 -88.39 7.22
CA SER A 9 -25.48 -87.24 6.56
C SER A 9 -26.50 -86.42 7.36
N GLY A 10 -26.59 -85.12 7.05
CA GLY A 10 -27.73 -84.27 7.37
C GLY A 10 -27.63 -82.87 6.75
N GLN A 11 -28.01 -82.73 5.48
CA GLN A 11 -28.62 -81.49 4.94
C GLN A 11 -30.15 -81.74 4.92
N PRO A 12 -31.04 -80.76 5.16
CA PRO A 12 -31.15 -79.57 4.31
C PRO A 12 -31.56 -78.26 5.02
N GLY A 13 -31.25 -77.13 4.41
CA GLY A 13 -31.75 -75.83 4.85
C GLY A 13 -31.24 -74.68 3.99
N LYS A 14 -31.84 -74.50 2.81
CA LYS A 14 -31.67 -73.29 1.98
C LYS A 14 -32.13 -72.06 2.77
N MET A 15 -31.27 -71.05 2.89
CA MET A 15 -31.68 -69.65 2.82
C MET A 15 -30.59 -68.82 2.12
N LYS A 16 -31.06 -67.96 1.20
CA LYS A 16 -30.33 -67.09 0.27
C LYS A 16 -29.76 -65.85 0.99
N LYS A 17 -28.87 -65.15 0.26
CA LYS A 17 -28.27 -63.80 0.42
C LYS A 17 -26.82 -63.82 0.93
N ASP A 18 -25.82 -63.13 0.35
CA ASP A 18 -25.77 -62.11 -0.70
C ASP A 18 -24.41 -62.19 -1.45
N GLU A 19 -24.41 -61.59 -2.64
CA GLU A 19 -23.33 -61.45 -3.63
C GLU A 19 -22.07 -60.79 -3.03
N SER A 20 -20.86 -61.32 -3.28
CA SER A 20 -19.91 -60.96 -4.36
C SER A 20 -19.23 -59.57 -4.21
N LEU A 21 -17.96 -59.53 -4.64
CA LEU A 21 -17.19 -58.33 -5.03
C LEU A 21 -16.53 -57.46 -3.94
N LEU A 22 -15.57 -58.01 -3.19
CA LEU A 22 -14.57 -57.21 -2.46
C LEU A 22 -13.14 -57.66 -2.83
N GLY A 23 -12.71 -57.34 -4.05
CA GLY A 23 -11.34 -57.64 -4.47
C GLY A 23 -10.75 -56.87 -5.65
N LYS A 24 -11.47 -55.90 -6.27
CA LYS A 24 -11.00 -55.28 -7.53
C LYS A 24 -11.29 -53.77 -7.68
N LEU A 25 -11.12 -52.95 -6.64
CA LEU A 25 -11.30 -51.48 -6.77
C LEU A 25 -10.18 -50.61 -6.16
N GLY A 26 -9.01 -51.16 -5.83
CA GLY A 26 -7.90 -50.39 -5.22
C GLY A 26 -6.95 -49.63 -6.16
N GLY A 27 -7.10 -49.73 -7.49
CA GLY A 27 -6.02 -49.35 -8.43
C GLY A 27 -6.27 -48.18 -9.40
N THR A 28 -7.48 -47.61 -9.46
CA THR A 28 -7.87 -46.68 -10.55
C THR A 28 -7.92 -45.20 -10.15
N LEU A 29 -7.97 -44.87 -8.86
CA LEU A 29 -8.03 -43.48 -8.39
C LEU A 29 -6.68 -42.75 -8.43
N VAL A 30 -5.58 -43.44 -8.14
CA VAL A 30 -4.23 -42.83 -8.17
C VAL A 30 -3.77 -42.55 -9.62
N ARG A 31 -4.20 -43.38 -10.58
CA ARG A 31 -3.82 -43.23 -11.99
C ARG A 31 -4.58 -42.10 -12.69
N LYS A 32 -5.86 -41.87 -12.35
CA LYS A 32 -6.65 -40.75 -12.89
C LYS A 32 -6.17 -39.37 -12.40
N LYS A 33 -5.66 -39.27 -11.17
CA LYS A 33 -5.13 -38.01 -10.63
C LYS A 33 -3.88 -37.54 -11.37
N LYS A 34 -2.94 -38.46 -11.66
CA LYS A 34 -1.73 -38.17 -12.46
C LYS A 34 -2.02 -37.83 -13.92
N ILE A 35 -3.02 -38.46 -14.55
CA ILE A 35 -3.34 -38.18 -15.96
C ILE A 35 -3.97 -36.79 -16.12
N LYS A 36 -4.80 -36.35 -15.15
CA LYS A 36 -5.38 -35.01 -15.14
C LYS A 36 -4.30 -33.94 -14.93
N GLU A 37 -3.41 -34.15 -13.97
CA GLU A 37 -2.29 -33.25 -13.68
C GLU A 37 -1.33 -33.09 -14.88
N VAL A 38 -1.02 -34.18 -15.59
CA VAL A 38 -0.19 -34.13 -16.81
C VAL A 38 -0.93 -33.43 -17.97
N SER A 39 -2.25 -33.60 -18.07
CA SER A 39 -3.07 -32.89 -19.07
C SER A 39 -3.14 -31.40 -18.79
N ASP A 40 -3.35 -31.02 -17.53
CA ASP A 40 -3.43 -29.63 -17.10
C ASP A 40 -2.05 -28.94 -17.31
N LEU A 41 -0.94 -29.61 -16.98
CA LEU A 41 0.41 -29.10 -17.25
C LEU A 41 0.70 -28.93 -18.75
N GLN A 42 0.20 -29.85 -19.59
CA GLN A 42 0.39 -29.78 -21.04
C GLN A 42 -0.49 -28.70 -21.70
N GLU A 43 -1.66 -28.41 -21.12
CA GLU A 43 -2.53 -27.31 -21.54
C GLU A 43 -1.97 -25.95 -21.11
N HIS A 44 -1.44 -25.84 -19.89
CA HIS A 44 -0.69 -24.65 -19.45
C HIS A 44 0.55 -24.41 -20.32
N GLY A 45 1.28 -25.47 -20.68
CA GLY A 45 2.43 -25.38 -21.59
C GLY A 45 2.05 -24.90 -23.00
N LYS A 46 0.88 -25.29 -23.52
CA LYS A 46 0.38 -24.82 -24.83
C LYS A 46 -0.14 -23.39 -24.80
N ASN A 47 -0.74 -22.95 -23.69
CA ASN A 47 -1.16 -21.57 -23.51
C ASN A 47 0.03 -20.62 -23.32
N ALA A 48 1.12 -21.08 -22.69
CA ALA A 48 2.35 -20.29 -22.56
C ALA A 48 3.05 -20.05 -23.91
N ILE A 49 2.97 -21.00 -24.85
CA ILE A 49 3.63 -20.89 -26.18
C ILE A 49 2.88 -19.94 -27.14
N ASN A 50 1.57 -19.73 -26.94
CA ASN A 50 0.74 -18.88 -27.81
C ASN A 50 0.49 -17.48 -27.25
N ALA A 51 1.09 -17.12 -26.12
CA ALA A 51 1.05 -15.75 -25.62
C ALA A 51 1.84 -14.85 -26.59
N PRO A 52 1.29 -13.72 -27.08
CA PRO A 52 2.08 -12.75 -27.82
C PRO A 52 3.25 -12.35 -26.93
N LEU A 53 4.47 -12.35 -27.49
CA LEU A 53 5.70 -11.95 -26.83
C LEU A 53 5.54 -10.55 -26.21
N LEU A 54 5.04 -10.51 -24.97
CA LEU A 54 4.99 -9.32 -24.15
C LEU A 54 6.35 -9.19 -23.49
N HIS A 55 6.87 -7.99 -23.63
CA HIS A 55 8.15 -7.49 -23.16
C HIS A 55 8.59 -8.09 -21.82
N THR A 56 9.87 -8.43 -21.76
CA THR A 56 10.70 -8.80 -20.60
C THR A 56 9.97 -8.65 -19.26
N ASP A 57 9.48 -9.77 -18.72
CA ASP A 57 8.83 -9.78 -17.41
C ASP A 57 9.80 -9.19 -16.37
N PRO A 58 9.37 -8.19 -15.58
CA PRO A 58 10.07 -7.86 -14.36
C PRO A 58 10.13 -9.11 -13.47
N GLU A 59 11.21 -9.27 -12.72
CA GLU A 59 11.41 -10.41 -11.81
C GLU A 59 10.39 -10.32 -10.65
N LEU A 60 9.15 -10.75 -10.92
CA LEU A 60 8.07 -10.83 -9.95
C LEU A 60 8.43 -11.89 -8.91
N LEU A 61 8.45 -11.51 -7.63
CA LEU A 61 8.75 -12.47 -6.57
C LEU A 61 7.62 -13.51 -6.49
N PRO A 62 7.89 -14.74 -5.99
CA PRO A 62 6.85 -15.75 -5.81
C PRO A 62 5.65 -15.24 -5.01
N GLU A 63 5.91 -14.38 -4.01
CA GLU A 63 4.89 -13.71 -3.19
C GLU A 63 4.02 -12.73 -3.99
N ASP A 64 4.52 -12.17 -5.09
CA ASP A 64 3.77 -11.26 -5.97
C ASP A 64 2.77 -12.03 -6.86
N THR A 65 3.01 -13.33 -7.07
CA THR A 65 2.14 -14.21 -7.87
C THR A 65 1.06 -14.92 -7.05
N LEU A 66 1.22 -14.98 -5.72
CA LEU A 66 0.30 -15.63 -4.79
C LEU A 66 -0.77 -14.67 -4.29
N LEU A 67 -1.60 -14.17 -5.21
CA LEU A 67 -2.73 -13.31 -4.87
C LEU A 67 -4.00 -14.15 -4.57
N GLU A 68 -4.76 -13.71 -3.57
CA GLU A 68 -6.13 -14.15 -3.34
C GLU A 68 -7.05 -13.65 -4.47
N GLU A 69 -8.21 -14.29 -4.63
CA GLU A 69 -9.17 -13.92 -5.67
C GLU A 69 -9.70 -12.49 -5.43
N ASN A 70 -9.66 -11.63 -6.46
CA ASN A 70 -9.90 -10.18 -6.41
C ASN A 70 -8.85 -9.34 -5.67
N ALA A 71 -7.81 -9.97 -5.08
CA ALA A 71 -6.72 -9.21 -4.48
C ALA A 71 -5.89 -8.50 -5.55
N GLU A 72 -5.33 -7.37 -5.15
CA GLU A 72 -4.55 -6.47 -6.00
C GLU A 72 -3.26 -6.10 -5.27
N ARG A 73 -2.15 -6.12 -6.01
CA ARG A 73 -0.84 -5.70 -5.50
C ARG A 73 -0.21 -4.72 -6.49
N THR A 74 0.38 -3.67 -5.94
CA THR A 74 1.13 -2.67 -6.69
C THR A 74 2.61 -2.92 -6.51
N ILE A 75 3.36 -3.02 -7.61
CA ILE A 75 4.80 -3.28 -7.62
C ILE A 75 5.47 -2.10 -8.30
N LEU A 76 6.60 -1.62 -7.76
CA LEU A 76 7.34 -0.54 -8.39
C LEU A 76 7.99 -1.03 -9.69
N ASP A 77 7.78 -0.30 -10.80
CA ASP A 77 8.45 -0.61 -12.05
C ASP A 77 9.97 -0.38 -11.90
N PRO A 78 10.85 -1.32 -12.32
CA PRO A 78 12.30 -1.17 -12.20
C PRO A 78 12.84 0.12 -12.81
N THR A 79 12.23 0.62 -13.89
CA THR A 79 12.65 1.88 -14.51
C THR A 79 12.41 3.09 -13.60
N SER A 80 11.34 3.07 -12.80
CA SER A 80 11.06 4.11 -11.81
C SER A 80 11.87 3.94 -10.54
N ARG A 81 12.30 2.73 -10.20
CA ARG A 81 13.23 2.51 -9.09
C ARG A 81 14.59 3.17 -9.33
N GLU A 82 15.02 3.22 -10.58
CA GLU A 82 16.27 3.88 -10.98
C GLU A 82 16.12 5.39 -11.28
N ASP A 83 14.91 5.93 -11.26
CA ASP A 83 14.64 7.33 -11.55
C ASP A 83 15.29 8.28 -10.52
N LEU A 84 15.98 9.31 -11.01
CA LEU A 84 16.74 10.23 -10.17
C LEU A 84 15.84 11.11 -9.29
N ASN A 85 14.68 11.54 -9.81
CA ASN A 85 13.76 12.37 -9.03
C ASN A 85 13.10 11.55 -7.92
N PHE A 86 12.78 10.28 -8.19
CA PHE A 86 12.27 9.38 -7.18
C PHE A 86 13.31 9.05 -6.11
N LYS A 87 14.58 8.85 -6.48
CA LYS A 87 15.69 8.69 -5.53
C LYS A 87 15.92 9.93 -4.67
N ASP A 88 15.84 11.11 -5.27
CA ASP A 88 15.96 12.38 -4.54
C ASP A 88 14.81 12.56 -3.54
N LEU A 89 13.58 12.23 -3.95
CA LEU A 89 12.43 12.23 -3.03
C LEU A 89 12.64 11.28 -1.84
N GLN A 90 13.10 10.04 -2.09
CA GLN A 90 13.41 9.10 -1.01
C GLN A 90 14.46 9.66 -0.07
N LYS A 91 15.52 10.27 -0.61
CA LYS A 91 16.58 10.89 0.18
C LYS A 91 16.05 12.02 1.06
N VAL A 92 15.23 12.92 0.51
CA VAL A 92 14.60 14.02 1.28
C VAL A 92 13.75 13.47 2.43
N LEU A 93 12.99 12.39 2.20
CA LEU A 93 12.21 11.74 3.25
C LEU A 93 13.09 11.09 4.32
N ILE A 94 14.18 10.42 3.93
CA ILE A 94 15.16 9.84 4.87
C ILE A 94 15.80 10.94 5.72
N ASP A 95 16.28 12.01 5.09
CA ASP A 95 16.92 13.14 5.76
C ASP A 95 15.95 13.82 6.74
N TRP A 96 14.68 13.93 6.38
CA TRP A 96 13.62 14.41 7.26
C TRP A 96 13.42 13.51 8.49
N ILE A 97 13.20 12.21 8.30
CA ILE A 97 12.98 11.26 9.40
C ILE A 97 14.17 11.27 10.36
N ASN A 98 15.39 11.26 9.82
CA ASN A 98 16.62 11.32 10.60
C ASN A 98 16.73 12.60 11.43
N SER A 99 16.31 13.74 10.88
CA SER A 99 16.29 15.02 11.59
C SER A 99 15.26 15.03 12.72
N GLU A 100 14.06 14.49 12.48
CA GLU A 100 13.00 14.42 13.50
C GLU A 100 13.35 13.47 14.66
N LEU A 101 14.09 12.39 14.37
CA LEU A 101 14.40 11.31 15.31
C LEU A 101 15.85 11.31 15.81
N GLU A 102 16.60 12.39 15.58
CA GLU A 102 17.99 12.51 16.02
C GLU A 102 18.14 12.33 17.54
N GLU A 103 17.23 12.93 18.32
CA GLU A 103 17.21 12.84 19.78
C GLU A 103 16.98 11.40 20.30
N ASP A 104 16.21 10.61 19.54
CA ASP A 104 15.95 9.19 19.81
C ASP A 104 17.10 8.28 19.36
N ARG A 105 18.16 8.84 18.74
CA ARG A 105 19.32 8.12 18.18
C ARG A 105 18.94 7.08 17.12
N ILE A 106 17.88 7.36 16.36
CA ILE A 106 17.43 6.54 15.26
C ILE A 106 18.07 7.04 13.97
N ILE A 107 18.59 6.12 13.16
CA ILE A 107 19.19 6.43 11.86
C ILE A 107 18.57 5.49 10.83
N VAL A 108 17.82 6.08 9.90
CA VAL A 108 17.27 5.46 8.70
C VAL A 108 18.27 5.63 7.57
N LYS A 109 18.50 4.54 6.82
CA LYS A 109 19.34 4.47 5.64
C LYS A 109 18.56 3.98 4.42
N ASP A 110 17.59 3.11 4.64
CA ASP A 110 16.78 2.52 3.59
C ASP A 110 15.32 2.42 4.05
N LEU A 111 14.41 3.02 3.28
CA LEU A 111 13.00 3.10 3.67
C LEU A 111 12.33 1.72 3.74
N GLU A 112 12.69 0.78 2.88
CA GLU A 112 12.13 -0.58 2.88
C GLU A 112 12.65 -1.40 4.05
N GLU A 113 13.95 -1.31 4.34
CA GLU A 113 14.57 -2.11 5.39
C GLU A 113 14.35 -1.56 6.81
N ASP A 114 14.18 -0.24 6.96
CA ASP A 114 14.12 0.37 8.30
C ASP A 114 12.69 0.64 8.79
N LEU A 115 11.67 0.68 7.91
CA LEU A 115 10.29 1.03 8.30
C LEU A 115 9.34 -0.18 8.35
N TYR A 116 9.70 -1.31 7.74
CA TYR A 116 8.77 -2.45 7.56
C TYR A 116 8.29 -3.09 8.85
N ASP A 117 9.03 -2.97 9.95
CA ASP A 117 8.66 -3.57 11.24
C ASP A 117 7.76 -2.64 12.09
N GLY A 118 7.58 -1.39 11.66
CA GLY A 118 6.76 -0.36 12.30
C GLY A 118 7.45 0.42 13.41
N GLN A 119 8.71 0.14 13.78
CA GLN A 119 9.39 0.80 14.89
C GLN A 119 9.69 2.28 14.59
N VAL A 120 10.31 2.55 13.44
CA VAL A 120 10.63 3.92 13.01
C VAL A 120 9.34 4.72 12.81
N LEU A 121 8.33 4.12 12.18
CA LEU A 121 7.02 4.75 11.96
C LEU A 121 6.32 5.10 13.27
N GLN A 122 6.38 4.23 14.28
CA GLN A 122 5.86 4.53 15.61
C GLN A 122 6.55 5.77 16.18
N LYS A 123 7.89 5.79 16.22
CA LYS A 123 8.65 6.88 16.83
C LYS A 123 8.43 8.20 16.11
N LEU A 124 8.41 8.18 14.78
CA LEU A 124 8.09 9.35 13.96
C LEU A 124 6.70 9.88 14.30
N PHE A 125 5.68 9.03 14.32
CA PHE A 125 4.32 9.46 14.64
C PHE A 125 4.20 10.02 16.06
N GLU A 126 4.83 9.37 17.06
CA GLU A 126 4.83 9.85 18.44
C GLU A 126 5.49 11.23 18.57
N LYS A 127 6.58 11.46 17.84
CA LYS A 127 7.29 12.74 17.81
C LYS A 127 6.43 13.84 17.17
N LEU A 128 5.84 13.57 16.01
CA LEU A 128 5.04 14.53 15.25
C LEU A 128 3.71 14.86 15.94
N SER A 129 3.03 13.86 16.48
CA SER A 129 1.72 14.03 17.12
C SER A 129 1.81 14.47 18.58
N GLY A 130 2.95 14.26 19.25
CA GLY A 130 3.08 14.40 20.70
C GLY A 130 2.35 13.32 21.50
N HIS A 131 1.72 12.33 20.85
CA HIS A 131 0.95 11.27 21.48
C HIS A 131 1.74 9.95 21.52
N LYS A 132 1.85 9.33 22.70
CA LYS A 132 2.49 8.01 22.84
C LYS A 132 1.54 6.87 22.44
N LEU A 133 2.05 5.91 21.68
CA LEU A 133 1.30 4.72 21.27
C LEU A 133 1.55 3.58 22.25
N ASN A 134 0.50 2.84 22.58
CA ASN A 134 0.59 1.67 23.46
C ASN A 134 0.97 0.42 22.64
N VAL A 135 2.24 0.33 22.27
CA VAL A 135 2.81 -0.82 21.54
C VAL A 135 4.12 -1.25 22.20
N ALA A 136 4.46 -2.53 22.08
CA ALA A 136 5.71 -3.07 22.61
C ALA A 136 6.91 -2.37 21.98
N GLU A 137 7.92 -1.98 22.77
CA GLU A 137 9.08 -1.23 22.26
C GLU A 137 9.92 -2.01 21.25
N VAL A 138 10.05 -3.33 21.43
CA VAL A 138 10.79 -4.21 20.53
C VAL A 138 9.98 -5.47 20.26
N THR A 139 9.87 -5.85 19.00
CA THR A 139 9.26 -7.11 18.58
C THR A 139 10.08 -7.72 17.44
N GLN A 140 10.45 -8.98 17.61
CA GLN A 140 11.20 -9.74 16.59
C GLN A 140 10.29 -10.69 15.80
N SER A 141 9.12 -11.01 16.33
CA SER A 141 8.17 -11.90 15.66
C SER A 141 7.40 -11.14 14.57
N GLU A 142 7.19 -11.79 13.43
CA GLU A 142 6.35 -11.29 12.34
C GLU A 142 4.97 -10.85 12.84
N ILE A 143 4.32 -11.68 13.67
CA ILE A 143 2.99 -11.39 14.21
C ILE A 143 2.99 -10.09 15.03
N GLY A 144 4.04 -9.87 15.83
CA GLY A 144 4.17 -8.68 16.67
C GLY A 144 4.51 -7.43 15.86
N GLN A 145 5.30 -7.56 14.79
CA GLN A 145 5.56 -6.47 13.84
C GLN A 145 4.26 -6.03 13.14
N LYS A 146 3.47 -6.98 12.63
CA LYS A 146 2.17 -6.68 12.02
C LYS A 146 1.19 -6.06 13.02
N GLN A 147 1.15 -6.53 14.27
CA GLN A 147 0.34 -5.91 15.33
C GLN A 147 0.78 -4.48 15.65
N LYS A 148 2.09 -4.22 15.73
CA LYS A 148 2.63 -2.86 15.92
C LYS A 148 2.22 -1.95 14.77
N LEU A 149 2.43 -2.39 13.53
CA LEU A 149 2.01 -1.66 12.34
C LEU A 149 0.51 -1.39 12.34
N GLN A 150 -0.32 -2.36 12.74
CA GLN A 150 -1.77 -2.16 12.84
C GLN A 150 -2.10 -0.98 13.77
N THR A 151 -1.53 -0.96 14.98
CA THR A 151 -1.78 0.14 15.93
C THR A 151 -1.24 1.48 15.43
N VAL A 152 -0.05 1.50 14.82
CA VAL A 152 0.54 2.72 14.25
C VAL A 152 -0.34 3.26 13.11
N LEU A 153 -0.71 2.41 12.15
CA LEU A 153 -1.51 2.81 11.00
C LEU A 153 -2.95 3.18 11.39
N GLU A 154 -3.54 2.55 12.40
CA GLU A 154 -4.83 2.98 12.96
C GLU A 154 -4.75 4.41 13.51
N ALA A 155 -3.69 4.73 14.26
CA ALA A 155 -3.48 6.07 14.81
C ALA A 155 -3.24 7.10 13.69
N VAL A 156 -2.39 6.78 12.72
CA VAL A 156 -2.11 7.63 11.55
C VAL A 156 -3.39 7.88 10.74
N ASN A 157 -4.13 6.82 10.40
CA ASN A 157 -5.36 6.92 9.64
C ASN A 157 -6.45 7.68 10.41
N GLY A 158 -6.48 7.59 11.74
CA GLY A 158 -7.38 8.39 12.58
C GLY A 158 -7.17 9.90 12.41
N VAL A 159 -5.92 10.32 12.20
CA VAL A 159 -5.53 11.71 11.99
C VAL A 159 -5.71 12.16 10.54
N LEU A 160 -5.44 11.28 9.57
CA LEU A 160 -5.48 11.60 8.14
C LEU A 160 -6.88 11.47 7.48
N ARG A 161 -7.80 10.69 8.06
CA ARG A 161 -9.15 10.43 7.49
C ARG A 161 -9.95 11.68 7.12
N PRO A 162 -9.90 12.81 7.86
CA PRO A 162 -10.66 14.02 7.49
C PRO A 162 -10.27 14.65 6.14
N LEU A 163 -9.17 14.22 5.52
CA LEU A 163 -8.61 14.81 4.30
C LEU A 163 -8.90 14.00 3.02
N ASP A 164 -9.75 12.97 3.09
CA ASP A 164 -10.09 12.08 1.96
C ASP A 164 -8.86 11.53 1.21
N TRP A 165 -7.74 11.33 1.91
CA TRP A 165 -6.56 10.74 1.31
C TRP A 165 -6.88 9.31 0.89
N ASN A 166 -6.68 8.99 -0.39
CA ASN A 166 -6.79 7.60 -0.84
C ASN A 166 -5.65 6.82 -0.16
N THR A 167 -5.97 5.99 0.82
CA THR A 167 -4.97 5.23 1.58
C THR A 167 -4.33 4.18 0.68
N GLU A 168 -3.12 4.46 0.21
CA GLU A 168 -2.29 3.58 -0.62
C GLU A 168 -1.38 2.65 0.23
N TRP A 169 -1.66 2.55 1.53
CA TRP A 169 -0.89 1.75 2.49
C TRP A 169 -1.77 0.84 3.35
N SER A 170 -1.23 -0.32 3.70
CA SER A 170 -1.81 -1.28 4.63
C SER A 170 -0.70 -1.92 5.48
N VAL A 171 -1.08 -2.63 6.55
CA VAL A 171 -0.11 -3.39 7.35
C VAL A 171 0.70 -4.33 6.46
N ASP A 172 0.02 -5.08 5.60
CA ASP A 172 0.69 -6.03 4.72
C ASP A 172 1.58 -5.33 3.69
N SER A 173 1.18 -4.19 3.14
CA SER A 173 2.02 -3.50 2.14
C SER A 173 3.27 -2.89 2.78
N ILE A 174 3.19 -2.33 3.98
CA ILE A 174 4.37 -1.82 4.70
C ILE A 174 5.28 -2.97 5.14
N HIS A 175 4.70 -4.02 5.73
CA HIS A 175 5.45 -5.17 6.23
C HIS A 175 6.15 -5.96 5.10
N SER A 176 5.51 -6.05 3.92
CA SER A 176 6.10 -6.62 2.69
C SER A 176 7.04 -5.66 1.95
N LYS A 177 7.48 -4.58 2.61
CA LYS A 177 8.47 -3.62 2.08
C LYS A 177 8.03 -2.96 0.79
N ASN A 178 6.75 -2.67 0.64
CA ASN A 178 6.26 -1.96 -0.53
C ASN A 178 6.69 -0.48 -0.47
N LEU A 179 7.78 -0.14 -1.18
CA LEU A 179 8.31 1.22 -1.21
C LEU A 179 7.27 2.27 -1.63
N VAL A 180 6.36 1.94 -2.55
CA VAL A 180 5.32 2.86 -3.00
C VAL A 180 4.38 3.21 -1.84
N SER A 181 3.89 2.20 -1.11
CA SER A 181 3.06 2.42 0.09
C SER A 181 3.80 3.19 1.18
N ILE A 182 5.08 2.87 1.42
CA ILE A 182 5.90 3.55 2.43
C ILE A 182 6.05 5.03 2.07
N VAL A 183 6.39 5.35 0.81
CA VAL A 183 6.53 6.74 0.35
C VAL A 183 5.21 7.49 0.43
N TYR A 184 4.08 6.89 0.05
CA TYR A 184 2.77 7.53 0.19
C TYR A 184 2.43 7.88 1.64
N LEU A 185 2.69 6.96 2.57
CA LEU A 185 2.48 7.17 4.01
C LEU A 185 3.34 8.33 4.53
N LEU A 186 4.63 8.34 4.18
CA LEU A 186 5.56 9.38 4.61
C LEU A 186 5.22 10.75 4.02
N LEU A 187 4.85 10.81 2.74
CA LEU A 187 4.35 12.04 2.12
C LEU A 187 3.12 12.56 2.84
N ALA A 188 2.15 11.69 3.15
CA ALA A 188 0.95 12.08 3.86
C ALA A 188 1.27 12.66 5.25
N LEU A 189 2.19 12.03 6.00
CA LEU A 189 2.65 12.54 7.30
C LEU A 189 3.40 13.87 7.18
N ALA A 190 4.36 13.96 6.26
CA ALA A 190 5.15 15.17 6.04
C ALA A 190 4.27 16.36 5.65
N ILE A 191 3.30 16.12 4.75
CA ILE A 191 2.33 17.13 4.33
C ILE A 191 1.43 17.47 5.52
N TYR A 192 0.82 16.50 6.19
CA TYR A 192 -0.11 16.75 7.31
C TYR A 192 0.53 17.59 8.42
N TYR A 193 1.74 17.25 8.84
CA TYR A 193 2.44 17.91 9.95
C TYR A 193 3.27 19.15 9.56
N ALA A 194 3.20 19.62 8.31
CA ALA A 194 4.02 20.74 7.82
C ALA A 194 5.52 20.49 8.04
N ALA A 195 6.01 19.31 7.69
CA ALA A 195 7.42 18.99 7.81
C ALA A 195 8.27 20.09 7.15
N PRO A 196 9.34 20.59 7.82
CA PRO A 196 10.15 21.70 7.33
C PRO A 196 11.12 21.26 6.23
N ILE A 197 10.59 20.60 5.19
CA ILE A 197 11.34 19.99 4.09
C ILE A 197 10.87 20.52 2.74
N ARG A 198 11.76 20.50 1.75
CA ARG A 198 11.43 20.87 0.37
C ARG A 198 11.27 19.59 -0.44
N LEU A 199 10.03 19.19 -0.67
CA LEU A 199 9.72 18.03 -1.51
C LEU A 199 10.03 18.36 -2.98
N PRO A 200 10.67 17.44 -3.74
CA PRO A 200 10.81 17.58 -5.18
C PRO A 200 9.44 17.65 -5.85
N GLU A 201 9.27 18.55 -6.81
CA GLU A 201 7.97 18.76 -7.48
C GLU A 201 7.77 17.80 -8.66
N ARG A 202 6.50 17.43 -8.91
CA ARG A 202 6.06 16.64 -10.08
C ARG A 202 6.74 15.27 -10.22
N VAL A 203 7.10 14.64 -9.10
CA VAL A 203 7.64 13.29 -9.11
C VAL A 203 6.52 12.31 -9.46
N SER A 204 6.74 11.49 -10.48
CA SER A 204 5.82 10.44 -10.91
C SER A 204 6.58 9.14 -11.08
N ILE A 205 5.96 8.03 -10.72
CA ILE A 205 6.50 6.68 -10.86
C ILE A 205 5.58 5.83 -11.72
N ARG A 206 6.15 4.85 -12.41
CA ARG A 206 5.41 3.75 -13.00
C ARG A 206 5.34 2.62 -11.99
N VAL A 207 4.16 2.04 -11.90
CA VAL A 207 3.88 0.87 -11.08
C VAL A 207 3.17 -0.17 -11.92
N ILE A 208 3.36 -1.42 -11.53
CA ILE A 208 2.74 -2.60 -12.12
C ILE A 208 1.67 -3.04 -11.14
N VAL A 209 0.41 -2.93 -11.56
CA VAL A 209 -0.74 -3.40 -10.80
C VAL A 209 -1.05 -4.81 -11.26
N VAL A 210 -0.89 -5.77 -10.36
CA VAL A 210 -1.23 -7.17 -10.58
C VAL A 210 -2.51 -7.47 -9.81
N LYS A 211 -3.54 -7.94 -10.51
CA LYS A 211 -4.84 -8.26 -9.94
C LYS A 211 -5.28 -9.65 -10.35
N LYS A 212 -5.72 -10.46 -9.40
CA LYS A 212 -6.27 -11.78 -9.71
C LYS A 212 -7.77 -11.69 -9.95
N LYS A 213 -8.22 -12.08 -11.13
CA LYS A 213 -9.64 -12.22 -11.47
C LYS A 213 -9.88 -13.55 -12.17
N GLU A 214 -10.87 -14.28 -11.68
CA GLU A 214 -11.30 -15.59 -12.16
C GLU A 214 -10.13 -16.59 -12.22
N GLY A 215 -9.23 -16.54 -11.24
CA GLY A 215 -8.02 -17.36 -11.20
C GLY A 215 -6.89 -16.92 -12.15
N ILE A 216 -7.09 -15.86 -12.95
CA ILE A 216 -6.10 -15.30 -13.88
C ILE A 216 -5.48 -14.04 -13.30
N LEU A 217 -4.15 -13.93 -13.38
CA LEU A 217 -3.45 -12.68 -13.05
C LEU A 217 -3.57 -11.70 -14.22
N GLN A 218 -4.15 -10.54 -13.96
CA GLN A 218 -4.22 -9.40 -14.86
C GLN A 218 -3.15 -8.40 -14.44
N THR A 219 -2.31 -7.98 -15.38
CA THR A 219 -1.23 -7.03 -15.14
C THR A 219 -1.47 -5.75 -15.93
N ALA A 220 -1.32 -4.60 -15.27
CA ALA A 220 -1.44 -3.29 -15.90
C ALA A 220 -0.31 -2.37 -15.43
N HIS A 221 0.30 -1.62 -16.35
CA HIS A 221 1.22 -0.54 -15.99
C HIS A 221 0.43 0.74 -15.77
N VAL A 222 0.63 1.37 -14.62
CA VAL A 222 -0.06 2.59 -14.20
C VAL A 222 0.99 3.62 -13.80
N THR A 223 0.84 4.85 -14.25
CA THR A 223 1.67 5.97 -13.76
C THR A 223 0.98 6.59 -12.56
N LYS A 224 1.68 6.66 -11.42
CA LYS A 224 1.24 7.30 -10.19
C LYS A 224 2.04 8.59 -9.96
N GLN A 225 1.35 9.70 -9.80
CA GLN A 225 1.97 10.97 -9.40
C GLN A 225 2.11 10.98 -7.87
N LEU A 226 3.34 11.14 -7.39
CA LEU A 226 3.66 11.16 -5.95
C LEU A 226 3.61 12.59 -5.40
N THR A 227 4.19 13.54 -6.12
CA THR A 227 4.20 14.96 -5.73
C THR A 227 3.67 15.82 -6.87
N SER A 228 3.06 16.95 -6.52
CA SER A 228 2.70 17.99 -7.48
C SER A 228 3.46 19.28 -7.16
N THR A 229 2.91 20.44 -7.50
CA THR A 229 3.45 21.73 -7.07
C THR A 229 3.28 21.91 -5.57
N THR A 230 4.20 22.65 -4.95
CA THR A 230 4.14 22.94 -3.49
C THR A 230 2.79 23.52 -3.09
N THR A 231 2.25 24.45 -3.89
CA THR A 231 0.94 25.07 -3.66
C THR A 231 -0.18 24.02 -3.68
N GLU A 232 -0.23 23.13 -4.67
CA GLU A 232 -1.26 22.09 -4.77
C GLU A 232 -1.23 21.10 -3.60
N MET A 233 -0.04 20.72 -3.14
CA MET A 233 0.10 19.83 -1.97
C MET A 233 -0.32 20.52 -0.66
N MET A 234 -0.34 21.86 -0.62
CA MET A 234 -0.77 22.64 0.54
C MET A 234 -2.24 23.09 0.48
N ILE A 235 -2.87 23.15 -0.70
CA ILE A 235 -4.27 23.58 -0.89
C ILE A 235 -5.26 22.68 -0.13
N GLY A 236 -4.94 21.39 0.08
CA GLY A 236 -5.74 20.50 0.92
C GLY A 236 -5.61 20.71 2.44
N ARG A 237 -4.71 21.62 2.87
CA ARG A 237 -4.38 21.84 4.30
C ARG A 237 -5.04 23.07 4.89
N SER A 238 -5.33 24.07 4.08
CA SER A 238 -5.94 25.30 4.56
C SER A 238 -7.39 25.00 4.96
N GLU A 239 -7.73 25.16 6.24
CA GLU A 239 -9.11 25.58 6.55
C GLU A 239 -9.38 26.75 5.62
N ARG A 240 -10.42 26.66 4.77
CA ARG A 240 -10.76 27.75 3.84
C ARG A 240 -10.80 29.02 4.65
N ASP A 241 -9.83 29.89 4.41
CA ASP A 241 -9.73 31.07 5.23
C ASP A 241 -10.83 32.06 4.79
N ALA A 242 -10.95 33.16 5.51
CA ALA A 242 -11.94 34.18 5.16
C ALA A 242 -11.69 34.77 3.76
N PHE A 243 -10.47 34.70 3.24
CA PHE A 243 -10.12 35.13 1.88
C PHE A 243 -10.54 34.09 0.84
N ASP A 244 -10.32 32.80 1.07
CA ASP A 244 -10.77 31.72 0.17
C ASP A 244 -12.30 31.76 0.00
N THR A 245 -13.02 31.90 1.11
CA THR A 245 -14.48 32.03 1.08
C THR A 245 -14.93 33.29 0.33
N LEU A 246 -14.21 34.40 0.51
CA LEU A 246 -14.49 35.67 -0.16
C LEU A 246 -14.20 35.60 -1.66
N LEU A 247 -13.12 34.93 -2.07
CA LEU A 247 -12.76 34.73 -3.47
C LEU A 247 -13.77 33.82 -4.19
N ASP A 248 -14.23 32.76 -3.52
CA ASP A 248 -15.16 31.78 -4.11
C ASP A 248 -16.61 32.31 -4.19
N HIS A 249 -17.08 33.04 -3.17
CA HIS A 249 -18.51 33.36 -3.01
C HIS A 249 -18.85 34.85 -3.07
N ALA A 250 -17.85 35.74 -2.92
CA ALA A 250 -18.07 37.19 -2.92
C ALA A 250 -16.91 37.96 -3.60
N PRO A 251 -16.55 37.63 -4.86
CA PRO A 251 -15.46 38.27 -5.57
C PRO A 251 -15.69 39.79 -5.75
N ASP A 252 -16.94 40.24 -5.70
CA ASP A 252 -17.34 41.65 -5.69
C ASP A 252 -16.86 42.39 -4.43
N LYS A 253 -16.69 41.69 -3.29
CA LYS A 253 -16.16 42.26 -2.04
C LYS A 253 -14.63 42.38 -2.03
N LEU A 254 -13.94 41.76 -2.97
CA LEU A 254 -12.47 41.82 -3.07
C LEU A 254 -11.99 43.27 -3.25
N ASN A 255 -12.72 44.07 -4.04
CA ASN A 255 -12.40 45.49 -4.25
C ASN A 255 -12.55 46.31 -2.96
N VAL A 256 -13.50 45.96 -2.09
CA VAL A 256 -13.67 46.62 -0.79
C VAL A 256 -12.49 46.33 0.13
N VAL A 257 -12.01 45.08 0.13
CA VAL A 257 -10.82 44.69 0.90
C VAL A 257 -9.57 45.39 0.36
N LYS A 258 -9.40 45.47 -0.97
CA LYS A 258 -8.32 46.24 -1.61
C LYS A 258 -8.33 47.71 -1.17
N MET A 259 -9.49 48.38 -1.20
CA MET A 259 -9.61 49.78 -0.76
C MET A 259 -9.34 49.96 0.74
N SER A 260 -9.78 49.00 1.57
CA SER A 260 -9.50 49.02 3.02
C SER A 260 -8.01 48.87 3.31
N LEU A 261 -7.29 48.03 2.54
CA LEU A 261 -5.83 47.88 2.63
C LEU A 261 -5.10 49.16 2.23
N ILE A 262 -5.49 49.80 1.11
CA ILE A 262 -4.94 51.10 0.69
C ILE A 262 -5.11 52.13 1.80
N THR A 263 -6.33 52.23 2.35
CA THR A 263 -6.64 53.18 3.43
C THR A 263 -5.81 52.90 4.67
N PHE A 264 -5.64 51.63 5.05
CA PHE A 264 -4.81 51.23 6.17
C PHE A 264 -3.34 51.59 5.95
N VAL A 265 -2.78 51.22 4.79
CA VAL A 265 -1.37 51.50 4.45
C VAL A 265 -1.11 53.00 4.40
N ASN A 266 -1.97 53.78 3.76
CA ASN A 266 -1.85 55.25 3.70
C ASN A 266 -1.98 55.91 5.06
N LYS A 267 -2.78 55.36 5.98
CA LYS A 267 -2.83 55.83 7.38
C LYS A 267 -1.45 55.75 8.06
N HIS A 268 -0.63 54.76 7.69
CA HIS A 268 0.72 54.58 8.21
C HIS A 268 1.79 55.33 7.39
N LEU A 269 1.67 55.36 6.06
CA LEU A 269 2.64 55.99 5.14
C LEU A 269 2.50 57.50 5.00
N ASN A 270 1.33 58.08 5.28
CA ASN A 270 1.14 59.54 5.27
C ASN A 270 2.06 60.27 6.27
N LYS A 271 2.53 59.56 7.31
CA LYS A 271 3.53 60.09 8.25
C LYS A 271 4.91 60.31 7.61
N LEU A 272 5.15 59.71 6.45
CA LEU A 272 6.37 59.78 5.65
C LEU A 272 6.14 60.53 4.33
N ASN A 273 4.99 61.21 4.16
CA ASN A 273 4.56 61.85 2.91
C ASN A 273 4.53 60.92 1.69
N LEU A 274 4.26 59.63 1.92
CA LEU A 274 4.10 58.63 0.87
C LEU A 274 2.63 58.20 0.79
N GLU A 275 2.10 58.09 -0.43
CA GLU A 275 0.73 57.69 -0.70
C GLU A 275 0.69 56.58 -1.75
N VAL A 276 -0.12 55.56 -1.46
CA VAL A 276 -0.42 54.43 -2.33
C VAL A 276 -1.78 54.67 -2.98
N THR A 277 -1.81 54.79 -4.30
CA THR A 277 -3.05 54.99 -5.05
C THR A 277 -3.59 53.69 -5.64
N GLU A 278 -2.73 52.72 -5.94
CA GLU A 278 -3.10 51.43 -6.53
C GLU A 278 -2.16 50.32 -6.02
N LEU A 279 -2.72 49.17 -5.63
CA LEU A 279 -1.91 48.00 -5.22
C LEU A 279 -1.22 47.31 -6.40
N GLU A 280 -1.71 47.50 -7.63
CA GLU A 280 -1.26 46.74 -8.81
C GLU A 280 -0.11 47.43 -9.58
N SER A 281 0.21 48.68 -9.27
CA SER A 281 1.18 49.49 -10.05
C SER A 281 2.40 49.97 -9.28
N GLN A 282 2.63 49.50 -8.04
CA GLN A 282 3.84 49.83 -7.28
C GLN A 282 4.89 48.72 -7.40
N VAL A 283 5.79 48.90 -8.37
CA VAL A 283 7.11 48.24 -8.44
C VAL A 283 8.10 49.02 -7.59
#